data_AF-A0A9W8RQG9-F1
#
_entry.id   AF-A0A9W8RQG9-F1
#
_cell.length_a   1.000
_cell.length_b   1.000
_cell.length_c   1.000
_cell.angle_alpha   90.00
_cell.angle_beta   90.00
_cell.angle_gamma   90.00
#
_symmetry.space_group_name_H-M   'P 1'
#
loop_
_entity.id
_entity.type
_entity.pdbx_description
1 polymer ?
#
loop_
_entity_poly.entity_id
_entity_poly.type
_entity_poly.pdbx_seq_one_letter_code
_entity_poly.pdbx_strand_id
1 'polypeptide(L)'
;MAGMGGCSGNHGVIISATIKAHPETRVSGAKFLVVPPTDKTELIYDGINVFHAVLSKIADSGVMIIYLFFDLFLQVPAMTAYNKTEAKVKKTLTPLADSFSSLFVTFRPDLTQCSNYYEDYDHYRGPLPAGNIQAGTQVFGGRLLPRNKLNDFSPTARRIEEMGVIYIGVGLDVSKFGQNNTNSKITDEIQPVVEAATPSPGAYINEADFQQKSWRETFYGVNYTKLLEIKKKYHPQSLFYTTVGVGSEALMVGNDGRMCKARR
;
A
#
# COMPACT_ATOMS: atom_id res chain seq x y z
N MET A 1 -23.36 8.99 1.44
CA MET A 1 -22.55 8.66 2.64
C MET A 1 -21.09 9.00 2.32
N ALA A 2 -20.46 9.93 3.04
CA ALA A 2 -19.02 10.23 2.90
C ALA A 2 -18.10 9.30 3.72
N GLY A 3 -18.68 8.25 4.33
CA GLY A 3 -17.94 7.27 5.15
C GLY A 3 -17.08 6.27 4.37
N MET A 4 -17.16 6.24 3.04
CA MET A 4 -16.31 5.40 2.20
C MET A 4 -15.28 6.27 1.49
N GLY A 5 -14.05 6.28 2.00
CA GLY A 5 -12.89 6.93 1.36
C GLY A 5 -12.63 8.40 1.72
N GLY A 6 -13.42 9.01 2.61
CA GLY A 6 -13.32 10.44 2.97
C GLY A 6 -12.42 10.81 4.15
N CYS A 7 -11.55 9.89 4.60
CA CYS A 7 -10.81 9.94 5.88
C CYS A 7 -11.72 9.82 7.12
N SER A 8 -11.28 9.03 8.11
CA SER A 8 -11.99 8.83 9.38
C SER A 8 -11.91 10.09 10.27
N GLY A 9 -12.83 10.20 11.24
CA GLY A 9 -12.76 11.22 12.29
C GLY A 9 -13.22 12.64 11.92
N ASN A 10 -13.63 12.88 10.67
CA ASN A 10 -13.78 14.25 10.16
C ASN A 10 -15.20 14.62 9.67
N HIS A 11 -16.12 13.65 9.66
CA HIS A 11 -17.51 13.83 9.20
C HIS A 11 -18.56 13.53 10.28
N GLY A 12 -18.20 12.81 11.35
CA GLY A 12 -19.12 12.35 12.38
C GLY A 12 -18.53 11.25 13.24
N VAL A 13 -19.23 10.90 14.32
CA VAL A 13 -18.93 9.73 15.14
C VAL A 13 -19.66 8.51 14.56
N ILE A 14 -18.91 7.49 14.17
CA ILE A 14 -19.47 6.23 13.67
C ILE A 14 -19.79 5.34 14.88
N ILE A 15 -21.07 4.98 15.04
CA ILE A 15 -21.54 4.11 16.14
C ILE A 15 -21.67 2.64 15.72
N SER A 16 -21.87 2.38 14.43
CA SER A 16 -21.99 1.03 13.87
C SER A 16 -21.75 1.07 12.37
N ALA A 17 -21.32 -0.06 11.80
CA ALA A 17 -21.21 -0.25 10.36
C ALA A 17 -21.82 -1.61 9.97
N THR A 18 -22.47 -1.66 8.82
CA THR A 18 -22.86 -2.92 8.18
C THR A 18 -21.83 -3.24 7.12
N ILE A 19 -21.12 -4.36 7.29
CA ILE A 19 -20.09 -4.82 6.37
C ILE A 19 -20.59 -6.03 5.58
N LYS A 20 -20.16 -6.14 4.33
CA LYS A 20 -20.46 -7.30 3.50
C LYS A 20 -19.59 -8.48 3.95
N ALA A 21 -20.21 -9.57 4.36
CA ALA A 21 -19.53 -10.85 4.52
C ALA A 21 -19.43 -11.57 3.17
N HIS A 22 -18.37 -12.36 3.01
CA HIS A 22 -18.12 -13.17 1.82
C HIS A 22 -18.12 -14.66 2.22
N PRO A 23 -18.57 -15.57 1.33
CA PRO A 23 -18.55 -17.00 1.64
C PRO A 23 -17.14 -17.48 2.00
N GLU A 24 -17.07 -18.44 2.92
CA GLU A 24 -15.81 -19.09 3.24
C GLU A 24 -15.43 -20.11 2.17
N THR A 25 -14.14 -20.32 1.98
CA THR A 25 -13.59 -21.30 1.05
C THR A 25 -12.10 -21.49 1.34
N ARG A 26 -11.50 -22.49 0.70
CA ARG A 26 -10.05 -22.72 0.72
C ARG A 26 -9.28 -21.47 0.30
N VAL A 27 -8.17 -21.23 0.99
CA VAL A 27 -7.25 -20.15 0.67
C VAL A 27 -5.87 -20.77 0.56
N SER A 28 -5.19 -20.51 -0.54
CA SER A 28 -3.79 -20.91 -0.69
C SER A 28 -2.89 -19.68 -0.56
N GLY A 29 -1.68 -19.88 -0.10
CA GLY A 29 -0.73 -18.80 0.06
C GLY A 29 0.69 -19.16 -0.37
N ALA A 30 1.55 -18.15 -0.31
CA ALA A 30 2.99 -18.34 -0.44
C ALA A 30 3.75 -17.33 0.43
N LYS A 31 4.90 -17.74 0.94
CA LYS A 31 5.95 -16.85 1.42
C LYS A 31 7.30 -17.22 0.82
N PHE A 32 8.16 -16.24 0.59
CA PHE A 32 9.52 -16.48 0.11
C PHE A 32 10.45 -15.33 0.44
N LEU A 33 11.73 -15.64 0.45
CA LEU A 33 12.84 -14.71 0.59
C LEU A 33 13.78 -14.93 -0.59
N VAL A 34 14.16 -13.85 -1.23
CA VAL A 34 15.19 -13.81 -2.28
C VAL A 34 16.33 -12.97 -1.73
N VAL A 35 17.52 -13.57 -1.72
CA VAL A 35 18.78 -12.92 -1.37
C VAL A 35 19.75 -13.07 -2.55
N PRO A 36 20.54 -12.03 -2.86
CA PRO A 36 21.57 -12.14 -3.89
C PRO A 36 22.72 -13.05 -3.43
N PRO A 37 23.54 -13.58 -4.36
CA PRO A 37 24.82 -14.19 -4.02
C PRO A 37 25.70 -13.21 -3.23
N THR A 38 26.50 -13.72 -2.27
CA THR A 38 27.33 -12.89 -1.38
C THR A 38 28.38 -12.06 -2.12
N ASP A 39 28.83 -12.52 -3.28
CA ASP A 39 29.80 -11.85 -4.15
C ASP A 39 29.16 -10.93 -5.20
N LYS A 40 27.81 -10.91 -5.29
CA LYS A 40 27.04 -10.19 -6.32
C LYS A 40 25.78 -9.55 -5.77
N THR A 41 25.92 -8.79 -4.69
CA THR A 41 24.81 -8.15 -3.97
C THR A 41 23.94 -7.25 -4.87
N GLU A 42 24.53 -6.65 -5.89
CA GLU A 42 23.85 -5.78 -6.86
C GLU A 42 22.75 -6.48 -7.67
N LEU A 43 22.82 -7.81 -7.80
CA LEU A 43 21.81 -8.59 -8.52
C LEU A 43 20.43 -8.53 -7.86
N ILE A 44 20.33 -8.07 -6.60
CA ILE A 44 19.03 -7.89 -5.96
C ILE A 44 18.12 -6.95 -6.75
N TYR A 45 18.69 -5.91 -7.38
CA TYR A 45 17.93 -4.93 -8.15
C TYR A 45 17.38 -5.53 -9.44
N ASP A 46 18.14 -6.42 -10.09
CA ASP A 46 17.64 -7.21 -11.21
C ASP A 46 16.51 -8.15 -10.76
N GLY A 47 16.61 -8.72 -9.56
CA GLY A 47 15.53 -9.48 -8.95
C GLY A 47 14.27 -8.68 -8.70
N ILE A 48 14.40 -7.45 -8.19
CA ILE A 48 13.29 -6.53 -7.98
C ILE A 48 12.64 -6.16 -9.33
N ASN A 49 13.44 -5.92 -10.39
CA ASN A 49 12.95 -5.66 -11.75
C ASN A 49 12.08 -6.81 -12.27
N VAL A 50 12.62 -8.03 -12.19
CA VAL A 50 11.94 -9.25 -12.59
C VAL A 50 10.65 -9.45 -11.80
N PHE A 51 10.69 -9.23 -10.48
CA PHE A 51 9.52 -9.33 -9.63
C PHE A 51 8.44 -8.31 -10.01
N HIS A 52 8.79 -7.03 -10.17
CA HIS A 52 7.86 -5.98 -10.60
C HIS A 52 7.27 -6.25 -11.99
N ALA A 53 8.05 -6.80 -12.92
CA ALA A 53 7.58 -7.15 -14.26
C ALA A 53 6.46 -8.21 -14.26
N VAL A 54 6.47 -9.14 -13.29
CA VAL A 54 5.44 -10.17 -13.15
C VAL A 54 4.35 -9.82 -12.14
N LEU A 55 4.61 -8.89 -11.22
CA LEU A 55 3.72 -8.51 -10.12
C LEU A 55 2.29 -8.18 -10.59
N SER A 56 2.15 -7.43 -11.70
CA SER A 56 0.83 -7.09 -12.23
C SER A 56 0.04 -8.31 -12.70
N LYS A 57 0.71 -9.32 -13.29
CA LYS A 57 0.06 -10.58 -13.70
C LYS A 57 -0.34 -11.44 -12.50
N ILE A 58 0.44 -11.40 -11.41
CA ILE A 58 0.08 -12.04 -10.15
C ILE A 58 -1.18 -11.39 -9.59
N ALA A 59 -1.22 -10.07 -9.48
CA ALA A 59 -2.38 -9.32 -8.99
C ALA A 59 -3.64 -9.57 -9.84
N ASP A 60 -3.53 -9.52 -11.18
CA ASP A 60 -4.63 -9.80 -12.12
C ASP A 60 -5.20 -11.22 -11.98
N SER A 61 -4.41 -12.16 -11.45
CA SER A 61 -4.90 -13.52 -11.19
C SER A 61 -5.88 -13.58 -10.00
N GLY A 62 -6.14 -12.44 -9.34
CA GLY A 62 -6.97 -12.32 -8.15
C GLY A 62 -6.24 -12.77 -6.88
N VAL A 63 -4.94 -12.49 -6.83
CA VAL A 63 -4.06 -12.75 -5.67
C VAL A 63 -3.68 -11.40 -5.06
N MET A 64 -3.74 -11.32 -3.73
CA MET A 64 -3.12 -10.22 -2.99
C MET A 64 -1.71 -10.64 -2.60
N ILE A 65 -0.74 -9.77 -2.80
CA ILE A 65 0.66 -10.03 -2.46
C ILE A 65 1.23 -8.83 -1.72
N ILE A 66 1.80 -9.08 -0.54
CA ILE A 66 2.56 -8.09 0.23
C ILE A 66 4.02 -8.44 0.06
N TYR A 67 4.84 -7.45 -0.26
CA TYR A 67 6.27 -7.63 -0.43
C TYR A 67 7.04 -6.47 0.16
N LEU A 68 8.28 -6.73 0.53
CA LEU A 68 9.21 -5.74 1.02
C LEU A 68 10.60 -6.02 0.49
N PHE A 69 11.36 -4.97 0.21
CA PHE A 69 12.74 -5.11 -0.23
C PHE A 69 13.64 -4.02 0.33
N PHE A 70 14.92 -4.36 0.39
CA PHE A 70 16.03 -3.49 0.76
C PHE A 70 17.29 -3.92 -0.02
N ASP A 71 18.45 -3.32 0.25
CA ASP A 71 19.72 -3.56 -0.47
C ASP A 71 20.18 -5.02 -0.57
N LEU A 72 19.71 -5.92 0.30
CA LEU A 72 20.16 -7.31 0.35
C LEU A 72 19.03 -8.34 0.30
N PHE A 73 17.77 -7.92 0.18
CA PHE A 73 16.67 -8.86 0.12
C PHE A 73 15.42 -8.34 -0.59
N LEU A 74 14.67 -9.29 -1.14
CA LEU A 74 13.25 -9.15 -1.50
C LEU A 74 12.51 -10.26 -0.77
N GLN A 75 11.53 -9.90 0.05
CA GLN A 75 10.74 -10.84 0.81
C GLN A 75 9.25 -10.65 0.52
N VAL A 76 8.56 -11.77 0.36
CA VAL A 76 7.10 -11.84 0.34
C VAL A 76 6.69 -12.56 1.62
N PRO A 77 6.32 -11.81 2.68
CA PRO A 77 5.92 -12.42 3.95
C PRO A 77 4.52 -13.02 3.88
N ALA A 78 3.68 -12.58 2.95
CA ALA A 78 2.43 -13.25 2.64
C ALA A 78 1.93 -12.93 1.24
N MET A 79 1.38 -13.96 0.63
CA MET A 79 0.56 -13.90 -0.56
C MET A 79 -0.71 -14.68 -0.27
N THR A 80 -1.87 -14.10 -0.58
CA THR A 80 -3.18 -14.68 -0.29
C THR A 80 -3.94 -14.89 -1.60
N ALA A 81 -4.30 -16.15 -1.87
CA ALA A 81 -5.00 -16.59 -3.06
C ALA A 81 -6.35 -17.21 -2.71
N TYR A 82 -7.36 -16.34 -2.53
CA TYR A 82 -8.72 -16.73 -2.21
C TYR A 82 -9.35 -17.63 -3.28
N ASN A 83 -9.96 -18.73 -2.85
CA ASN A 83 -10.61 -19.74 -3.70
C ASN A 83 -9.68 -20.34 -4.78
N LYS A 84 -8.38 -20.44 -4.48
CA LYS A 84 -7.38 -21.09 -5.35
C LYS A 84 -6.78 -22.28 -4.64
N THR A 85 -6.28 -23.23 -5.44
CA THR A 85 -5.50 -24.37 -4.96
C THR A 85 -4.03 -24.02 -4.94
N GLU A 86 -3.26 -24.77 -4.16
CA GLU A 86 -1.79 -24.67 -4.13
C GLU A 86 -1.18 -24.82 -5.53
N ALA A 87 -1.68 -25.80 -6.31
CA ALA A 87 -1.24 -26.01 -7.69
C ALA A 87 -1.48 -24.78 -8.59
N LYS A 88 -2.58 -24.06 -8.38
CA LYS A 88 -2.86 -22.81 -9.11
C LYS A 88 -1.91 -21.70 -8.68
N VAL A 89 -1.60 -21.60 -7.39
CA VAL A 89 -0.60 -20.66 -6.86
C VAL A 89 0.79 -20.96 -7.44
N LYS A 90 1.23 -22.22 -7.41
CA LYS A 90 2.49 -22.66 -8.00
C LYS A 90 2.59 -22.27 -9.48
N LYS A 91 1.51 -22.46 -10.24
CA LYS A 91 1.42 -22.03 -11.64
C LYS A 91 1.49 -20.51 -11.81
N THR A 92 0.88 -19.74 -10.90
CA THR A 92 0.98 -18.27 -10.91
C THR A 92 2.42 -17.79 -10.66
N LEU A 93 3.19 -18.50 -9.83
CA LEU A 93 4.58 -18.17 -9.51
C LEU A 93 5.61 -18.73 -10.52
N THR A 94 5.20 -19.58 -11.47
CA THR A 94 6.13 -20.17 -12.45
C THR A 94 6.92 -19.13 -13.24
N PRO A 95 6.34 -18.05 -13.80
CA PRO A 95 7.12 -17.04 -14.53
C PRO A 95 8.19 -16.35 -13.67
N LEU A 96 7.91 -16.18 -12.38
CA LEU A 96 8.87 -15.63 -11.41
C LEU A 96 10.00 -16.62 -11.15
N ALA A 97 9.66 -17.89 -10.94
CA ALA A 97 10.64 -18.96 -10.74
C ALA A 97 11.58 -19.10 -11.95
N ASP A 98 11.02 -19.07 -13.17
CA ASP A 98 11.78 -19.14 -14.41
C ASP A 98 12.77 -17.97 -14.53
N SER A 99 12.31 -16.77 -14.17
CA SER A 99 13.13 -15.55 -14.25
C SER A 99 14.19 -15.44 -13.14
N PHE A 100 13.95 -16.05 -11.98
CA PHE A 100 14.93 -16.14 -10.89
C PHE A 100 15.94 -17.26 -11.06
N SER A 101 15.62 -18.30 -11.85
CA SER A 101 16.54 -19.43 -12.09
C SER A 101 17.88 -19.02 -12.74
N SER A 102 17.93 -17.87 -13.42
CA SER A 102 19.13 -17.31 -14.03
C SER A 102 19.89 -16.30 -13.17
N LEU A 103 19.28 -15.77 -12.10
CA LEU A 103 19.81 -14.66 -11.30
C LEU A 103 20.16 -15.05 -9.86
N PHE A 104 19.46 -16.03 -9.30
CA PHE A 104 19.57 -16.37 -7.87
C PHE A 104 19.80 -17.86 -7.66
N VAL A 105 20.57 -18.17 -6.61
CA VAL A 105 21.06 -19.53 -6.35
C VAL A 105 19.92 -20.50 -6.06
N THR A 106 18.79 -20.08 -5.47
CA THR A 106 17.59 -20.93 -5.31
C THR A 106 16.35 -20.10 -4.95
N PHE A 107 15.34 -20.03 -5.84
CA PHE A 107 13.99 -19.56 -5.50
C PHE A 107 13.11 -20.74 -5.09
N ARG A 108 12.69 -20.79 -3.81
CA ARG A 108 11.80 -21.84 -3.26
C ARG A 108 10.71 -21.19 -2.41
N PRO A 109 9.52 -20.95 -2.99
CA PRO A 109 8.40 -20.46 -2.20
C PRO A 109 7.86 -21.55 -1.28
N ASP A 110 7.60 -21.18 -0.03
CA ASP A 110 6.85 -21.98 0.93
C ASP A 110 5.36 -21.78 0.64
N LEU A 111 4.73 -22.82 0.11
CA LEU A 111 3.34 -22.82 -0.34
C LEU A 111 2.45 -23.44 0.73
N THR A 112 1.26 -22.89 0.89
CA THR A 112 0.25 -23.41 1.81
C THR A 112 -1.11 -23.52 1.14
N GLN A 113 -1.96 -24.38 1.69
CA GLN A 113 -3.38 -24.43 1.38
C GLN A 113 -4.16 -24.67 2.67
N CYS A 114 -4.81 -23.61 3.16
CA CYS A 114 -5.66 -23.63 4.33
C CYS A 114 -7.11 -23.93 3.93
N SER A 115 -7.87 -24.49 4.88
CA SER A 115 -9.27 -24.84 4.66
C SER A 115 -10.16 -23.58 4.57
N ASN A 116 -9.72 -22.49 5.20
CA ASN A 116 -10.42 -21.23 5.28
C ASN A 116 -9.49 -20.01 5.39
N TYR A 117 -10.07 -18.81 5.38
CA TYR A 117 -9.35 -17.54 5.47
C TYR A 117 -8.76 -17.27 6.86
N TYR A 118 -9.41 -17.74 7.93
CA TYR A 118 -8.92 -17.52 9.29
C TYR A 118 -7.57 -18.23 9.52
N GLU A 119 -7.46 -19.50 9.10
CA GLU A 119 -6.23 -20.28 9.15
C GLU A 119 -5.11 -19.69 8.28
N ASP A 120 -5.44 -19.23 7.07
CA ASP A 120 -4.47 -18.53 6.19
C ASP A 120 -3.96 -17.25 6.88
N TYR A 121 -4.87 -16.45 7.43
CA TYR A 121 -4.52 -15.22 8.11
C TYR A 121 -3.63 -15.47 9.34
N ASP A 122 -4.01 -16.40 10.22
CA ASP A 122 -3.22 -16.74 11.40
C ASP A 122 -1.85 -17.31 11.03
N HIS A 123 -1.75 -18.13 9.97
CA HIS A 123 -0.48 -18.66 9.49
C HIS A 123 0.51 -17.54 9.08
N TYR A 124 0.02 -16.50 8.40
CA TYR A 124 0.89 -15.45 7.84
C TYR A 124 0.99 -14.17 8.71
N ARG A 125 0.04 -13.93 9.60
CA ARG A 125 -0.09 -12.69 10.39
C ARG A 125 -0.29 -12.93 11.88
N GLY A 126 -0.41 -14.19 12.30
CA GLY A 126 -0.56 -14.56 13.69
C GLY A 126 0.72 -14.38 14.53
N PRO A 127 0.65 -14.79 15.81
CA PRO A 127 -0.49 -15.46 16.43
C PRO A 127 -1.65 -14.49 16.71
N LEU A 128 -2.85 -14.83 16.27
CA LEU A 128 -4.07 -14.10 16.62
C LEU A 128 -4.37 -14.19 18.14
N PRO A 129 -5.02 -13.17 18.73
CA PRO A 129 -5.60 -11.99 18.09
C PRO A 129 -4.64 -10.81 17.91
N ALA A 130 -3.46 -10.84 18.53
CA ALA A 130 -2.53 -9.70 18.52
C ALA A 130 -1.74 -9.60 17.21
N GLY A 131 -1.46 -10.74 16.58
CA GLY A 131 -0.63 -10.85 15.38
C GLY A 131 0.85 -10.56 15.65
N ASN A 132 1.61 -10.35 14.57
CA ASN A 132 3.05 -10.13 14.62
C ASN A 132 3.53 -8.75 14.15
N ILE A 133 2.60 -7.87 13.75
CA ILE A 133 2.93 -6.51 13.28
C ILE A 133 2.93 -5.55 14.48
N GLN A 134 4.07 -4.92 14.74
CA GLN A 134 4.21 -3.97 15.84
C GLN A 134 3.67 -2.59 15.48
N ALA A 135 3.04 -1.92 16.44
CA ALA A 135 2.58 -0.55 16.29
C ALA A 135 3.68 0.45 16.71
N GLY A 136 3.77 1.59 16.03
CA GLY A 136 4.64 2.70 16.42
C GLY A 136 6.14 2.50 16.13
N THR A 137 6.51 1.51 15.31
CA THR A 137 7.91 1.20 14.99
C THR A 137 8.40 1.83 13.69
N GLN A 138 7.48 2.32 12.85
CA GLN A 138 7.78 2.81 11.51
C GLN A 138 7.07 4.14 11.26
N VAL A 139 7.73 5.03 10.51
CA VAL A 139 7.13 6.21 9.91
C VAL A 139 6.86 5.88 8.45
N PHE A 140 5.61 6.00 8.03
CA PHE A 140 5.20 5.68 6.67
C PHE A 140 5.22 6.92 5.77
N GLY A 141 5.89 6.78 4.63
CA GLY A 141 5.49 7.47 3.41
C GLY A 141 4.52 6.60 2.62
N GLY A 142 3.93 7.12 1.54
CA GLY A 142 2.99 6.33 0.76
C GLY A 142 2.74 6.88 -0.64
N ARG A 143 2.59 5.95 -1.58
CA ARG A 143 2.24 6.28 -2.97
C ARG A 143 1.50 5.12 -3.62
N LEU A 144 0.45 5.43 -4.36
CA LEU A 144 -0.13 4.47 -5.31
C LEU A 144 0.83 4.37 -6.49
N LEU A 145 1.12 3.17 -7.02
CA LEU A 145 2.02 3.02 -8.17
C LEU A 145 1.22 2.66 -9.41
N PRO A 146 1.17 3.51 -10.45
CA PRO A 146 0.48 3.18 -11.69
C PRO A 146 1.08 1.95 -12.34
N ARG A 147 0.21 1.08 -12.86
CA ARG A 147 0.63 -0.16 -13.51
C ARG A 147 1.63 0.07 -14.65
N ASN A 148 1.45 1.13 -15.43
CA ASN A 148 2.33 1.49 -16.54
C ASN A 148 3.69 2.08 -16.09
N LYS A 149 3.88 2.36 -14.81
CA LYS A 149 5.14 2.84 -14.23
C LYS A 149 5.91 1.75 -13.48
N LEU A 150 5.28 0.62 -13.19
CA LEU A 150 5.85 -0.45 -12.38
C LEU A 150 7.17 -1.01 -12.95
N ASN A 151 7.25 -1.18 -14.28
CA ASN A 151 8.45 -1.70 -14.93
C ASN A 151 9.63 -0.69 -14.92
N ASP A 152 9.32 0.61 -14.85
CA ASP A 152 10.32 1.68 -14.88
C ASP A 152 10.64 2.21 -13.47
N PHE A 153 10.06 1.60 -12.42
CA PHE A 153 10.14 2.12 -11.05
C PHE A 153 11.49 1.85 -10.37
N SER A 154 12.29 0.95 -10.92
CA SER A 154 13.46 0.41 -10.22
C SER A 154 14.57 1.41 -9.91
N PRO A 155 14.91 2.39 -10.78
CA PRO A 155 15.83 3.46 -10.41
C PRO A 155 15.33 4.26 -9.18
N THR A 156 14.02 4.39 -9.04
CA THR A 156 13.36 5.05 -7.90
C THR A 156 13.40 4.19 -6.66
N ALA A 157 13.07 2.90 -6.78
CA ALA A 157 13.19 1.92 -5.71
C ALA A 157 14.60 1.92 -5.11
N ARG A 158 15.63 1.92 -5.97
CA ARG A 158 17.03 2.02 -5.54
C ARG A 158 17.34 3.32 -4.83
N ARG A 159 16.89 4.47 -5.36
CA ARG A 159 17.14 5.75 -4.69
C ARG A 159 16.41 5.88 -3.35
N ILE A 160 15.22 5.29 -3.21
CA ILE A 160 14.49 5.21 -1.93
C ILE A 160 15.31 4.38 -0.93
N GLU A 161 15.81 3.22 -1.37
CA GLU A 161 16.66 2.35 -0.57
C GLU A 161 17.93 3.07 -0.12
N GLU A 162 18.66 3.74 -1.02
CA GLU A 162 19.89 4.50 -0.72
C GLU A 162 19.68 5.61 0.33
N MET A 163 18.42 5.98 0.60
CA MET A 163 18.03 6.92 1.67
C MET A 163 17.69 6.21 3.00
N GLY A 164 17.94 4.91 3.10
CA GLY A 164 17.69 4.07 4.27
C GLY A 164 16.23 3.60 4.41
N VAL A 165 15.44 3.64 3.33
CA VAL A 165 14.01 3.31 3.39
C VAL A 165 13.76 1.88 2.91
N ILE A 166 13.12 1.06 3.76
CA ILE A 166 12.56 -0.23 3.35
C ILE A 166 11.31 0.02 2.52
N TYR A 167 11.30 -0.48 1.28
CA TYR A 167 10.11 -0.41 0.45
C TYR A 167 9.11 -1.48 0.88
N ILE A 168 7.84 -1.12 1.05
CA ILE A 168 6.74 -2.04 1.27
C ILE A 168 5.72 -1.84 0.15
N GLY A 169 5.38 -2.92 -0.55
CA GLY A 169 4.40 -2.90 -1.63
C GLY A 169 3.23 -3.85 -1.37
N VAL A 170 2.04 -3.41 -1.79
CA VAL A 170 0.84 -4.25 -1.81
C VAL A 170 0.32 -4.33 -3.24
N GLY A 171 0.47 -5.51 -3.85
CA GLY A 171 -0.10 -5.82 -5.16
C GLY A 171 -1.48 -6.42 -5.01
N LEU A 172 -2.50 -5.73 -5.51
CA LEU A 172 -3.87 -6.23 -5.60
C LEU A 172 -4.63 -5.54 -6.76
N ASP A 173 -5.56 -6.26 -7.39
CA ASP A 173 -6.44 -5.69 -8.40
C ASP A 173 -7.64 -4.99 -7.73
N VAL A 174 -7.64 -3.66 -7.75
CA VAL A 174 -8.74 -2.80 -7.28
C VAL A 174 -9.58 -2.19 -8.40
N SER A 175 -9.41 -2.64 -9.65
CA SER A 175 -10.08 -2.06 -10.83
C SER A 175 -11.60 -2.02 -10.72
N LYS A 176 -12.20 -2.96 -9.98
CA LYS A 176 -13.64 -2.97 -9.67
C LYS A 176 -14.13 -1.75 -8.88
N PHE A 177 -13.22 -1.00 -8.26
CA PHE A 177 -13.51 0.13 -7.38
C PHE A 177 -12.90 1.46 -7.87
N GLY A 178 -11.99 1.45 -8.84
CA GLY A 178 -11.31 2.65 -9.35
C GLY A 178 -11.99 3.26 -10.58
N GLN A 179 -12.35 4.55 -10.52
CA GLN A 179 -12.58 5.34 -11.74
C GLN A 179 -11.28 6.02 -12.15
N ASN A 180 -11.00 6.05 -13.46
CA ASN A 180 -9.84 6.71 -14.06
C ASN A 180 -9.83 8.20 -13.68
N ASN A 181 -8.85 8.67 -12.90
CA ASN A 181 -8.24 10.02 -12.90
C ASN A 181 -7.37 10.23 -11.65
N THR A 182 -6.11 10.66 -11.81
CA THR A 182 -5.14 10.91 -10.73
C THR A 182 -4.41 12.24 -10.93
N ASN A 183 -3.93 12.85 -9.83
CA ASN A 183 -2.83 13.83 -9.71
C ASN A 183 -2.35 13.89 -8.24
N SER A 184 -1.07 14.23 -7.97
CA SER A 184 -0.56 15.08 -6.84
C SER A 184 0.98 15.03 -6.62
N LYS A 185 1.54 15.85 -5.69
CA LYS A 185 2.99 15.95 -5.31
C LYS A 185 3.33 16.48 -3.90
N ILE A 186 4.49 16.13 -3.26
CA ILE A 186 5.18 16.37 -1.94
C ILE A 186 6.63 15.86 -1.83
N THR A 187 7.48 16.25 -0.86
CA THR A 187 7.59 17.57 -0.26
C THR A 187 9.05 17.97 -0.32
N ASP A 188 10.00 17.46 0.47
CA ASP A 188 11.31 18.12 0.46
C ASP A 188 12.53 17.23 0.10
N GLU A 189 12.54 15.91 0.35
CA GLU A 189 13.72 15.05 -0.01
C GLU A 189 13.38 13.70 -0.67
N ILE A 190 12.71 12.77 0.03
CA ILE A 190 12.39 11.42 -0.49
C ILE A 190 11.21 11.48 -1.48
N GLN A 191 10.13 12.11 -1.05
CA GLN A 191 8.89 12.12 -1.83
C GLN A 191 9.04 12.80 -3.22
N PRO A 192 9.83 13.88 -3.41
CA PRO A 192 10.08 14.42 -4.74
C PRO A 192 10.71 13.41 -5.72
N VAL A 193 11.54 12.48 -5.22
CA VAL A 193 12.13 11.40 -6.01
C VAL A 193 11.06 10.43 -6.49
N VAL A 194 10.20 9.99 -5.57
CA VAL A 194 9.10 9.07 -5.87
C VAL A 194 8.14 9.68 -6.87
N GLU A 195 7.90 10.98 -6.78
CA GLU A 195 6.96 11.70 -7.64
C GLU A 195 7.49 12.07 -9.00
N ALA A 196 8.80 12.32 -9.12
CA ALA A 196 9.44 12.49 -10.42
C ALA A 196 9.30 11.21 -11.26
N ALA A 197 9.41 10.04 -10.62
CA ALA A 197 9.28 8.74 -11.26
C ALA A 197 7.83 8.28 -11.46
N THR A 198 6.93 8.76 -10.60
CA THR A 198 5.49 8.50 -10.69
C THR A 198 4.71 9.82 -10.87
N PRO A 199 4.79 10.47 -12.05
CA PRO A 199 3.90 11.59 -12.33
C PRO A 199 2.45 11.10 -12.31
N SER A 200 1.69 11.56 -11.32
CA SER A 200 0.27 11.26 -11.11
C SER A 200 -0.09 9.82 -10.67
N PRO A 201 0.17 9.54 -9.39
CA PRO A 201 -0.77 8.74 -8.60
C PRO A 201 -1.02 9.34 -7.21
N GLY A 202 -2.19 9.12 -6.62
CA GLY A 202 -2.47 9.58 -5.24
C GLY A 202 -1.65 8.83 -4.18
N ALA A 203 -1.95 9.07 -2.91
CA ALA A 203 -1.43 8.25 -1.81
C ALA A 203 -2.57 7.76 -0.92
N TYR A 204 -2.37 6.60 -0.32
CA TYR A 204 -3.32 6.05 0.64
C TYR A 204 -3.18 6.80 1.96
N ILE A 205 -4.15 7.66 2.29
CA ILE A 205 -4.08 8.60 3.43
C ILE A 205 -3.77 7.94 4.78
N ASN A 206 -4.16 6.67 4.99
CA ASN A 206 -3.90 5.97 6.24
C ASN A 206 -2.45 5.50 6.39
N GLU A 207 -1.68 5.46 5.29
CA GLU A 207 -0.28 5.02 5.23
C GLU A 207 0.53 6.06 4.45
N ALA A 208 0.35 7.33 4.75
CA ALA A 208 1.03 8.43 4.09
C ALA A 208 1.54 9.46 5.10
N ASP A 209 2.45 10.32 4.63
CA ASP A 209 2.98 11.41 5.43
C ASP A 209 1.89 12.46 5.70
N PHE A 210 1.60 12.75 6.97
CA PHE A 210 0.63 13.77 7.36
C PHE A 210 1.14 15.19 7.06
N GLN A 211 2.45 15.38 6.84
CA GLN A 211 3.06 16.66 6.49
C GLN A 211 2.88 17.00 5.01
N GLN A 212 1.96 16.30 4.35
CA GLN A 212 1.70 16.44 2.95
C GLN A 212 1.15 17.88 2.61
N LYS A 213 1.96 18.95 2.39
CA LYS A 213 1.59 20.21 1.64
C LYS A 213 0.43 20.10 0.60
N SER A 214 0.52 19.32 -0.49
CA SER A 214 -0.55 19.11 -1.49
C SER A 214 -1.52 17.96 -1.14
N TRP A 215 -1.83 17.77 0.14
CA TRP A 215 -2.65 16.66 0.65
C TRP A 215 -4.04 16.57 0.02
N ARG A 216 -4.68 17.72 -0.30
CA ARG A 216 -6.03 17.75 -0.88
C ARG A 216 -6.12 16.94 -2.18
N GLU A 217 -5.20 17.23 -3.09
CA GLU A 217 -5.12 16.52 -4.37
C GLU A 217 -4.58 15.11 -4.18
N THR A 218 -3.63 14.91 -3.25
CA THR A 218 -2.99 13.60 -3.03
C THR A 218 -3.92 12.54 -2.48
N PHE A 219 -4.68 12.90 -1.45
CA PHE A 219 -5.46 11.94 -0.69
C PHE A 219 -6.90 11.85 -1.18
N TYR A 220 -7.42 12.93 -1.78
CA TYR A 220 -8.82 13.02 -2.17
C TYR A 220 -9.02 13.30 -3.66
N GLY A 221 -8.02 13.86 -4.35
CA GLY A 221 -8.07 14.16 -5.78
C GLY A 221 -9.34 14.92 -6.18
N VAL A 222 -9.94 14.49 -7.29
CA VAL A 222 -11.18 15.07 -7.84
C VAL A 222 -12.38 15.01 -6.88
N ASN A 223 -12.34 14.14 -5.87
CA ASN A 223 -13.43 14.00 -4.90
C ASN A 223 -13.41 15.08 -3.81
N TYR A 224 -12.32 15.84 -3.67
CA TYR A 224 -12.15 16.78 -2.55
C TYR A 224 -13.30 17.79 -2.45
N THR A 225 -13.68 18.42 -3.57
CA THR A 225 -14.75 19.44 -3.62
C THR A 225 -16.08 18.88 -3.10
N LYS A 226 -16.47 17.70 -3.59
CA LYS A 226 -17.73 17.04 -3.19
C LYS A 226 -17.70 16.61 -1.73
N LEU A 227 -16.57 16.09 -1.24
CA LEU A 227 -16.42 15.74 0.17
C LEU A 227 -16.51 16.98 1.07
N LEU A 228 -15.94 18.11 0.64
CA LEU A 228 -16.01 19.37 1.37
C LEU A 228 -17.44 19.92 1.46
N GLU A 229 -18.21 19.83 0.38
CA GLU A 229 -19.64 20.18 0.38
C GLU A 229 -20.43 19.34 1.39
N ILE A 230 -20.17 18.03 1.41
CA ILE A 230 -20.79 17.12 2.38
C ILE A 230 -20.40 17.51 3.81
N LYS A 231 -19.11 17.76 4.07
CA LYS A 231 -18.65 18.20 5.40
C LYS A 231 -19.35 19.49 5.83
N LYS A 232 -19.45 20.49 4.96
CA LYS A 232 -20.13 21.76 5.27
C LYS A 232 -21.63 21.56 5.54
N LYS A 233 -22.28 20.64 4.82
CA LYS A 233 -23.69 20.32 5.02
C LYS A 233 -23.97 19.68 6.39
N TYR A 234 -23.18 18.69 6.79
CA TYR A 234 -23.43 17.94 8.03
C TYR A 234 -22.70 18.53 9.24
N HIS A 235 -21.67 19.34 9.03
CA HIS A 235 -20.80 19.84 10.10
C HIS A 235 -20.32 21.29 9.88
N PRO A 236 -21.24 22.26 9.79
CA PRO A 236 -20.91 23.65 9.43
C PRO A 236 -20.00 24.36 10.44
N GLN A 237 -19.94 23.87 11.69
CA GLN A 237 -19.11 24.45 12.76
C GLN A 237 -17.70 23.84 12.85
N SER A 238 -17.38 22.81 12.04
CA SER A 238 -16.06 22.16 12.02
C SER A 238 -15.59 21.64 13.39
N LEU A 239 -16.48 21.16 14.26
CA LEU A 239 -16.13 20.55 15.55
C LEU A 239 -15.25 19.27 15.41
N PHE A 240 -15.31 18.57 14.26
CA PHE A 240 -14.49 17.41 13.96
C PHE A 240 -13.30 17.87 13.12
N TYR A 241 -12.11 17.58 13.62
CA TYR A 241 -10.84 17.92 13.01
C TYR A 241 -9.91 16.72 13.01
N THR A 242 -9.29 16.49 11.87
CA THR A 242 -8.11 15.63 11.74
C THR A 242 -7.08 16.39 10.90
N THR A 243 -5.80 16.21 11.21
CA THR A 243 -4.72 16.69 10.34
C THR A 243 -4.93 16.12 8.94
N VAL A 244 -4.75 16.93 7.90
CA VAL A 244 -5.00 16.60 6.47
C VAL A 244 -6.39 16.00 6.16
N GLY A 245 -7.37 16.22 7.04
CA GLY A 245 -8.77 15.88 6.83
C GLY A 245 -9.46 16.82 5.85
N VAL A 246 -10.48 16.37 5.12
CA VAL A 246 -11.38 17.25 4.33
C VAL A 246 -11.76 18.52 5.10
N GLY A 247 -11.50 19.71 4.57
CA GLY A 247 -11.85 20.97 5.23
C GLY A 247 -11.03 21.31 6.49
N SER A 248 -9.95 20.58 6.79
CA SER A 248 -9.08 20.86 7.94
C SER A 248 -8.34 22.20 7.80
N GLU A 249 -8.18 22.72 6.59
CA GLU A 249 -7.56 24.02 6.29
C GLU A 249 -8.32 25.22 6.88
N ALA A 250 -9.56 25.03 7.34
CA ALA A 250 -10.29 26.05 8.07
C ALA A 250 -9.72 26.30 9.49
N LEU A 251 -8.87 25.39 9.98
CA LEU A 251 -8.26 25.43 11.29
C LEU A 251 -6.73 25.30 11.17
N MET A 252 -6.01 25.85 12.14
CA MET A 252 -4.57 25.72 12.27
C MET A 252 -4.22 25.30 13.70
N VAL A 253 -3.19 24.48 13.86
CA VAL A 253 -2.65 24.09 15.17
C VAL A 253 -1.37 24.87 15.39
N GLY A 254 -1.33 25.66 16.46
CA GLY A 254 -0.15 26.42 16.87
C GLY A 254 0.95 25.51 17.42
N ASN A 255 2.17 26.03 17.53
CA ASN A 255 3.31 25.31 18.12
C ASN A 255 3.08 24.93 19.60
N ASP A 256 2.16 25.62 20.26
CA ASP A 256 1.69 25.32 21.63
C ASP A 256 0.56 24.27 21.66
N GLY A 257 0.23 23.67 20.52
CA GLY A 257 -0.82 22.68 20.36
C GLY A 257 -2.24 23.25 20.29
N ARG A 258 -2.43 24.57 20.38
CA ARG A 258 -3.78 25.16 20.35
C ARG A 258 -4.35 25.21 18.95
N MET A 259 -5.63 24.88 18.83
CA MET A 259 -6.36 24.95 17.56
C MET A 259 -7.08 26.29 17.41
N CYS A 260 -6.82 26.99 16.30
CA CYS A 260 -7.38 28.29 15.97
C CYS A 260 -8.03 28.27 14.58
N LYS A 261 -8.95 29.20 14.30
CA LYS A 261 -9.41 29.42 12.92
C LYS A 261 -8.26 29.96 12.08
N ALA A 262 -8.05 29.39 10.90
CA ALA A 262 -7.11 29.92 9.94
C ALA A 262 -7.53 31.34 9.53
N ARG A 263 -6.58 32.28 9.45
CA ARG A 263 -6.85 33.63 8.94
C ARG A 263 -7.11 33.53 7.44
N ARG A 264 -8.17 34.20 6.96
CA ARG A 264 -8.48 34.33 5.53
C ARG A 264 -7.47 35.22 4.84
#